data_AF-A0A3S4K5S1-F1
#
_entry.id   AF-A0A3S4K5S1-F1
#
_cell.length_a   1.000
_cell.length_b   1.000
_cell.length_c   1.000
_cell.angle_alpha   90.00
_cell.angle_beta   90.00
_cell.angle_gamma   90.00
#
_symmetry.space_group_name_H-M   'P 1'
#
loop_
_entity.id
_entity.type
_entity.pdbx_description
1 polymer ?
#
loop_
_entity_poly.entity_id
_entity_poly.type
_entity_poly.pdbx_seq_one_letter_code
_entity_poly.pdbx_strand_id
1 'polypeptide(L)'
;MWPSYFEPGRYENLPNEVYHSANGISSTMLKDARISLMYYHGRHIAGTIPNEESDALLRGRIIHSYVLETDKFADEYAIPVPVPEYVVTTSNELIAIIKKHNASLPALMTPEQMKEWIESYNSTLIQPLSVSAGAEETGILYGSLPVEFRRIPEGEKHTASAMKACIKNTTQASLLC
;
A
#
# COMPACT_ATOMS: atom_id res chain seq x y z
N MET A 1 38.36 -19.24 36.05
CA MET A 1 37.54 -20.48 36.08
C MET A 1 36.83 -20.49 37.42
N TRP A 2 35.50 -20.53 37.41
CA TRP A 2 34.69 -20.52 38.64
C TRP A 2 34.50 -21.95 39.16
N PRO A 3 34.35 -22.16 40.48
CA PRO A 3 34.19 -23.50 41.04
C PRO A 3 32.84 -24.10 40.63
N SER A 4 32.79 -25.43 40.54
CA SER A 4 31.53 -26.16 40.33
C SER A 4 30.65 -26.22 41.58
N TYR A 5 31.24 -25.92 42.75
CA TYR A 5 30.55 -25.87 44.03
C TYR A 5 30.96 -24.60 44.79
N PHE A 6 29.98 -23.79 45.15
CA PHE A 6 30.16 -22.59 45.94
C PHE A 6 29.85 -22.90 47.41
N GLU A 7 30.83 -22.67 48.27
CA GLU A 7 30.66 -22.69 49.73
C GLU A 7 29.90 -21.43 50.19
N PRO A 8 29.21 -21.46 51.36
CA PRO A 8 28.58 -20.28 51.91
C PRO A 8 29.57 -19.11 52.09
N GLY A 9 29.30 -17.98 51.44
CA GLY A 9 30.20 -16.83 51.48
C GLY A 9 29.77 -15.70 50.55
N ARG A 10 30.52 -14.60 50.58
CA ARG A 10 30.34 -13.45 49.68
C ARG A 10 31.31 -13.55 48.52
N TYR A 11 30.78 -13.68 47.30
CA TYR A 11 31.55 -13.71 46.07
C TYR A 11 31.36 -12.39 45.32
N GLU A 12 32.44 -11.71 44.98
CA GLU A 12 32.41 -10.46 44.24
C GLU A 12 32.66 -10.69 42.74
N ASN A 13 32.08 -9.83 41.89
CA ASN A 13 32.25 -9.86 40.43
C ASN A 13 31.91 -11.20 39.75
N LEU A 14 30.93 -11.92 40.31
CA LEU A 14 30.45 -13.18 39.72
C LEU A 14 29.65 -12.88 38.44
N PRO A 15 30.01 -13.44 37.29
CA PRO A 15 29.21 -13.30 36.07
C PRO A 15 27.80 -13.84 36.28
N ASN A 16 26.81 -13.20 35.66
CA ASN A 16 25.40 -13.52 35.87
C ASN A 16 25.06 -14.98 35.52
N GLU A 17 25.64 -15.51 34.45
CA GLU A 17 25.48 -16.91 34.05
C GLU A 17 25.96 -17.88 35.14
N VAL A 18 27.11 -17.59 35.74
CA VAL A 18 27.70 -18.41 36.81
C VAL A 18 26.88 -18.31 38.10
N TYR A 19 26.38 -17.11 38.41
CA TYR A 19 25.47 -16.89 39.54
C TYR A 19 24.19 -17.72 39.41
N HIS A 20 23.58 -17.73 38.22
CA HIS A 20 22.36 -18.51 37.97
C HIS A 20 22.60 -20.03 37.87
N SER A 21 23.81 -20.47 37.50
CA SER A 21 24.18 -21.88 37.49
C SER A 21 24.71 -22.40 38.83
N ALA A 22 24.90 -21.54 39.83
CA ALA A 22 25.45 -21.93 41.11
C ALA A 22 24.53 -22.91 41.85
N ASN A 23 25.10 -23.76 42.70
CA ASN A 23 24.40 -24.77 43.52
C ASN A 23 23.52 -24.16 44.64
N GLY A 24 23.31 -22.85 44.66
CA GLY A 24 22.55 -22.14 45.67
C GLY A 24 21.05 -22.13 45.38
N ILE A 25 20.24 -22.04 46.44
CA ILE A 25 18.80 -21.82 46.33
C ILE A 25 18.52 -20.31 46.35
N SER A 26 17.96 -19.77 45.27
CA SER A 26 17.60 -18.36 45.21
C SER A 26 16.43 -18.00 46.13
N SER A 27 16.25 -16.71 46.43
CA SER A 27 15.11 -16.25 47.23
C SER A 27 13.77 -16.52 46.54
N THR A 28 13.72 -16.42 45.21
CA THR A 28 12.55 -16.78 44.39
C THR A 28 12.24 -18.27 44.51
N MET A 29 13.26 -19.12 44.38
CA MET A 29 13.14 -20.56 44.60
C MET A 29 12.58 -20.91 45.97
N LEU A 30 13.04 -20.21 47.03
CA LEU A 30 12.53 -20.42 48.39
C LEU A 30 11.06 -20.02 48.52
N LYS A 31 10.63 -18.94 47.85
CA LYS A 31 9.22 -18.51 47.82
C LYS A 31 8.34 -19.54 47.11
N ASP A 32 8.80 -20.08 45.99
CA ASP A 32 8.08 -21.10 45.24
C ASP A 32 7.97 -22.42 46.03
N ALA A 33 9.04 -22.81 46.72
CA ALA A 33 9.04 -23.97 47.62
C ALA A 33 8.06 -23.81 48.80
N ARG A 34 7.86 -22.58 49.29
CA ARG A 34 6.88 -22.27 50.35
C ARG A 34 5.44 -22.39 49.86
N ILE A 35 5.17 -22.21 48.57
CA ILE A 35 3.85 -22.47 47.99
C ILE A 35 3.60 -23.98 47.96
N SER A 36 4.52 -24.73 47.34
CA SER A 36 4.50 -26.19 47.30
C SER A 36 5.81 -26.75 46.76
N LEU A 37 6.30 -27.84 47.35
CA LEU A 37 7.46 -28.56 46.81
C LEU A 37 7.19 -29.17 45.43
N MET A 38 5.94 -29.51 45.11
CA MET A 38 5.56 -29.95 43.76
C MET A 38 5.65 -28.80 42.77
N TYR A 39 5.26 -27.58 43.18
CA TYR A 39 5.38 -26.39 42.33
C TYR A 39 6.84 -26.03 42.08
N TYR A 40 7.67 -26.06 43.13
CA TYR A 40 9.13 -25.89 43.02
C TYR A 40 9.74 -26.90 42.06
N HIS A 41 9.41 -28.19 42.23
CA HIS A 41 9.93 -29.25 41.36
C HIS A 41 9.47 -29.05 39.92
N GLY A 42 8.19 -28.75 39.68
CA GLY A 42 7.66 -28.49 38.34
C GLY A 42 8.32 -27.30 37.65
N ARG A 43 8.61 -26.21 38.38
CA ARG A 43 9.17 -24.99 37.81
C ARG A 43 10.69 -25.01 37.65
N HIS A 44 11.43 -25.44 38.69
CA HIS A 44 12.90 -25.28 38.75
C HIS A 44 13.69 -26.56 38.45
N ILE A 45 13.08 -27.75 38.58
CA ILE A 45 13.78 -29.04 38.38
C ILE A 45 13.32 -29.72 37.09
N ALA A 46 12.01 -29.94 36.95
CA ALA A 46 11.43 -30.63 35.80
C ALA A 46 11.18 -29.70 34.60
N GLY A 47 11.09 -28.38 34.82
CA GLY A 47 10.82 -27.39 33.76
C GLY A 47 9.45 -27.56 33.10
N THR A 48 8.50 -28.22 33.76
CA THR A 48 7.15 -28.49 33.24
C THR A 48 6.21 -27.29 33.40
N ILE A 49 6.53 -26.36 34.32
CA ILE A 49 5.78 -25.12 34.53
C ILE A 49 6.59 -23.96 33.93
N PRO A 50 6.08 -23.28 32.89
CA PRO A 50 6.79 -22.16 32.26
C PRO A 50 6.84 -20.93 33.16
N ASN A 51 7.83 -20.08 32.91
CA ASN A 51 7.93 -18.79 33.56
C ASN A 51 7.00 -17.79 32.86
N GLU A 52 6.02 -17.26 33.58
CA GLU A 52 5.14 -16.20 33.05
C GLU A 52 5.86 -14.84 33.13
N GLU A 53 6.12 -14.23 31.98
CA GLU A 53 6.52 -12.82 31.93
C GLU A 53 5.28 -11.94 31.90
N SER A 54 5.04 -11.22 32.99
CA SER A 54 4.01 -10.18 33.06
C SER A 54 4.59 -8.81 32.68
N ASP A 55 3.75 -7.89 32.21
CA ASP A 55 4.14 -6.51 31.91
C ASP A 55 4.79 -5.83 33.13
N ALA A 56 4.30 -6.11 34.34
CA ALA A 56 4.89 -5.60 35.58
C ALA A 56 6.32 -6.12 35.82
N LEU A 57 6.57 -7.41 35.58
CA LEU A 57 7.91 -8.00 35.72
C LEU A 57 8.86 -7.47 34.65
N LEU A 58 8.38 -7.32 33.41
CA LEU A 58 9.16 -6.76 32.31
C LEU A 58 9.60 -5.33 32.62
N ARG A 59 8.66 -4.46 33.01
CA ARG A 59 8.96 -3.08 33.40
C ARG A 59 9.89 -3.00 34.60
N GLY A 60 9.70 -3.88 35.58
CA GLY A 60 10.59 -3.98 36.73
C GLY A 60 12.04 -4.29 36.32
N ARG A 61 12.24 -5.24 35.39
CA ARG A 61 13.56 -5.58 34.85
C ARG A 61 14.19 -4.43 34.07
N ILE A 62 13.40 -3.75 33.22
CA ILE A 62 13.83 -2.58 32.45
C ILE A 62 14.32 -1.48 33.40
N ILE A 63 13.52 -1.12 34.41
CA ILE A 63 13.89 -0.07 35.37
C ILE A 63 15.12 -0.48 36.19
N HIS A 64 15.18 -1.73 36.65
CA HIS A 64 16.34 -2.25 37.36
C HIS A 64 17.62 -2.13 36.53
N SER A 65 17.60 -2.60 35.28
CA SER A 65 18.74 -2.51 34.37
C SER A 65 19.10 -1.05 34.07
N TYR A 66 18.11 -0.20 33.82
CA TYR A 66 18.33 1.23 33.57
C TYR A 66 18.99 1.97 34.74
N VAL A 67 18.65 1.60 35.99
CA VAL A 67 19.15 2.30 37.20
C VAL A 67 20.46 1.72 37.71
N LEU A 68 20.61 0.38 37.69
CA LEU A 68 21.71 -0.31 38.35
C LEU A 68 22.74 -0.89 37.38
N GLU A 69 22.37 -1.09 36.11
CA GLU A 69 23.19 -1.76 35.09
C GLU A 69 23.18 -0.94 33.79
N THR A 70 23.45 0.37 33.88
CA THR A 70 23.36 1.31 32.76
C THR A 70 24.15 0.87 31.53
N ASP A 71 25.31 0.25 31.74
CA ASP A 71 26.18 -0.22 30.67
C ASP A 71 25.55 -1.38 29.89
N LYS A 72 24.82 -2.27 30.57
CA LYS A 72 24.10 -3.38 29.92
C LYS A 72 22.78 -2.95 29.31
N PHE A 73 22.16 -1.91 29.86
CA PHE A 73 20.87 -1.44 29.38
C PHE A 73 20.90 -1.09 27.88
N ALA A 74 21.98 -0.45 27.41
CA ALA A 74 22.15 -0.09 26.02
C ALA A 74 22.27 -1.29 25.07
N ASP A 75 22.81 -2.41 25.57
CA ASP A 75 22.99 -3.65 24.80
C ASP A 75 21.72 -4.53 24.83
N GLU A 76 21.00 -4.56 25.95
CA GLU A 76 19.85 -5.44 26.17
C GLU A 76 18.51 -4.82 25.73
N TYR A 77 18.40 -3.49 25.70
CA TYR A 77 17.12 -2.81 25.46
C TYR A 77 17.23 -1.78 24.32
N ALA A 78 16.31 -1.90 23.37
CA ALA A 78 16.11 -0.88 22.34
C ALA A 78 15.18 0.22 22.86
N ILE A 79 15.68 1.46 22.86
CA ILE A 79 14.84 2.63 23.12
C ILE A 79 14.12 2.98 21.81
N PRO A 80 12.79 2.98 21.77
CA PRO A 80 12.06 3.38 20.57
C PRO A 80 12.39 4.84 20.24
N VAL A 81 12.94 5.06 19.06
CA VAL A 81 13.22 6.40 18.54
C VAL A 81 11.90 7.00 18.05
N PRO A 82 11.62 8.29 18.34
CA PRO A 82 10.46 8.95 17.76
C PRO A 82 10.49 8.84 16.24
N VAL A 83 9.34 8.54 15.65
CA VAL A 83 9.21 8.43 14.20
C VAL A 83 9.52 9.81 13.58
N PRO A 84 10.37 9.90 12.54
CA PRO A 84 10.69 11.18 11.91
C PRO A 84 9.45 11.88 11.36
N GLU A 85 9.41 13.22 11.41
CA GLU A 85 8.25 14.03 11.00
C GLU A 85 7.83 13.83 9.53
N TYR A 86 8.74 13.38 8.67
CA TYR A 86 8.45 13.14 7.26
C TYR A 86 7.73 11.81 7.00
N VAL A 87 7.65 10.93 8.01
CA VAL A 87 7.00 9.63 7.88
C VAL A 87 5.52 9.78 8.19
N VAL A 88 4.70 9.35 7.24
CA VAL A 88 3.24 9.29 7.43
C VAL A 88 2.92 8.09 8.30
N THR A 89 2.40 8.35 9.50
CA THR A 89 2.12 7.31 10.50
C THR A 89 0.63 7.00 10.62
N THR A 90 -0.23 7.93 10.20
CA THR A 90 -1.69 7.78 10.33
C THR A 90 -2.40 7.94 8.99
N SER A 91 -3.55 7.26 8.86
CA SER A 91 -4.42 7.42 7.68
C SER A 91 -4.91 8.85 7.51
N ASN A 92 -5.08 9.60 8.60
CA ASN A 92 -5.50 10.99 8.58
C ASN A 92 -4.44 11.91 7.97
N GLU A 93 -3.16 11.69 8.29
CA GLU A 93 -2.03 12.39 7.66
C GLU A 93 -1.98 12.10 6.16
N LEU A 94 -2.15 10.84 5.76
CA LEU A 94 -2.17 10.44 4.34
C LEU A 94 -3.30 11.17 3.58
N ILE A 95 -4.50 11.22 4.14
CA ILE A 95 -5.64 11.93 3.57
C ILE A 95 -5.33 13.43 3.45
N ALA A 96 -4.73 14.04 4.47
CA ALA A 96 -4.37 15.46 4.44
C ALA A 96 -3.35 15.77 3.34
N ILE A 97 -2.35 14.91 3.16
CA ILE A 97 -1.34 15.03 2.10
C ILE A 97 -2.00 14.93 0.72
N ILE A 98 -2.87 13.94 0.51
CA ILE A 98 -3.60 13.76 -0.77
C ILE A 98 -4.47 14.98 -1.06
N LYS A 99 -5.21 15.48 -0.06
CA LYS A 99 -6.06 16.68 -0.23
C LYS A 99 -5.22 17.91 -0.58
N LYS A 100 -4.10 18.12 0.11
CA LYS A 100 -3.17 19.23 -0.18
C LYS A 100 -2.62 19.13 -1.61
N HIS A 101 -2.24 17.93 -2.04
CA HIS A 101 -1.76 17.70 -3.40
C HIS A 101 -2.87 17.95 -4.44
N ASN A 102 -4.08 17.39 -4.23
CA ASN A 102 -5.21 17.59 -5.12
C ASN A 102 -5.62 19.06 -5.24
N ALA A 103 -5.50 19.84 -4.15
CA ALA A 103 -5.76 21.28 -4.18
C ALA A 103 -4.69 22.08 -4.94
N SER A 104 -3.48 21.52 -5.12
CA SER A 104 -2.41 22.13 -5.93
C SER A 104 -2.54 21.83 -7.43
N LEU A 105 -3.34 20.82 -7.80
CA LEU A 105 -3.57 20.49 -9.20
C LEU A 105 -4.44 21.56 -9.87
N PRO A 106 -4.25 21.80 -11.18
CA PRO A 106 -5.13 22.66 -11.95
C PRO A 106 -6.58 22.21 -11.80
N ALA A 107 -7.50 23.17 -11.73
CA ALA A 107 -8.92 22.86 -11.71
C ALA A 107 -9.28 22.04 -12.96
N LEU A 108 -9.93 20.89 -12.75
CA LEU A 108 -10.51 20.14 -13.86
C LEU A 108 -11.51 21.02 -14.61
N MET A 109 -11.59 20.86 -15.93
CA MET A 109 -12.60 21.54 -16.74
C MET A 109 -13.99 21.27 -16.18
N THR A 110 -14.78 22.34 -16.07
CA THR A 110 -16.19 22.20 -15.71
C THR A 110 -16.95 21.46 -16.82
N PRO A 111 -18.13 20.89 -16.52
CA PRO A 111 -18.96 20.24 -17.55
C PRO A 111 -19.28 21.17 -18.73
N GLU A 112 -19.49 22.47 -18.46
CA GLU A 112 -19.75 23.46 -19.51
C GLU A 112 -18.50 23.73 -20.36
N GLN A 113 -17.33 23.88 -19.73
CA GLN A 113 -16.06 24.01 -20.46
C GLN A 113 -15.77 22.77 -21.32
N MET A 114 -16.10 21.58 -20.80
CA MET A 114 -15.97 20.33 -21.55
C MET A 114 -16.90 20.30 -22.75
N LYS A 115 -18.14 20.77 -22.59
CA LYS A 115 -19.11 20.88 -23.67
C LYS A 115 -18.66 21.89 -24.74
N GLU A 116 -18.22 23.08 -24.34
CA GLU A 116 -17.67 24.09 -25.25
C GLU A 116 -16.43 23.57 -26.00
N TRP A 117 -15.56 22.84 -25.31
CA TRP A 117 -14.41 22.20 -25.94
C TRP A 117 -14.83 21.14 -26.95
N ILE A 118 -15.81 20.29 -26.63
CA ILE A 118 -16.35 19.29 -27.55
C ILE A 118 -17.04 19.96 -28.75
N GLU A 119 -17.83 21.00 -28.54
CA GLU A 119 -18.53 21.73 -29.61
C GLU A 119 -17.56 22.46 -30.53
N SER A 120 -16.54 23.13 -29.97
CA SER A 120 -15.48 23.76 -30.76
C SER A 120 -14.69 22.71 -31.55
N TYR A 121 -14.33 21.58 -30.94
CA TYR A 121 -13.68 20.47 -31.64
C TYR A 121 -14.56 19.93 -32.76
N ASN A 122 -15.84 19.64 -32.48
CA ASN A 122 -16.80 19.17 -33.48
C ASN A 122 -17.00 20.17 -34.63
N SER A 123 -16.88 21.48 -34.37
CA SER A 123 -16.98 22.50 -35.42
C SER A 123 -15.79 22.48 -36.40
N THR A 124 -14.64 21.94 -35.99
CA THR A 124 -13.49 21.72 -36.88
C THR A 124 -13.60 20.45 -37.72
N LEU A 125 -14.51 19.54 -37.34
CA LEU A 125 -14.75 18.31 -38.08
C LEU A 125 -15.61 18.58 -39.31
N ILE A 126 -15.31 17.85 -40.39
CA ILE A 126 -16.08 17.93 -41.63
C ILE A 126 -17.51 17.47 -41.35
N GLN A 127 -18.48 18.34 -41.63
CA GLN A 127 -19.89 18.01 -41.41
C GLN A 127 -20.31 16.86 -42.34
N PRO A 128 -21.02 15.85 -41.83
CA PRO A 128 -21.49 14.74 -42.65
C PRO A 128 -22.43 15.26 -43.75
N LEU A 129 -22.10 14.96 -45.00
CA LEU A 129 -22.93 15.23 -46.17
C LEU A 129 -24.34 14.67 -45.95
N SER A 130 -25.37 15.50 -46.15
CA SER A 130 -26.75 15.08 -46.01
C SER A 130 -27.11 14.07 -47.11
N VAL A 131 -27.51 12.87 -46.69
CA VAL A 131 -27.84 11.74 -47.58
C VAL A 131 -29.36 11.64 -47.83
N SER A 132 -30.14 12.64 -47.40
CA SER A 132 -31.62 12.66 -47.50
C SER A 132 -32.16 13.13 -48.85
N ALA A 133 -31.27 13.46 -49.78
CA ALA A 133 -31.58 13.97 -51.12
C ALA A 133 -32.19 12.89 -52.04
N GLY A 134 -32.94 13.31 -53.07
CA GLY A 134 -33.63 12.45 -54.04
C GLY A 134 -32.67 11.52 -54.81
N ALA A 135 -33.20 10.55 -55.56
CA ALA A 135 -32.38 9.57 -56.29
C ALA A 135 -31.38 10.23 -57.27
N GLU A 136 -31.77 11.35 -57.87
CA GLU A 136 -30.96 12.12 -58.83
C GLU A 136 -29.86 12.93 -58.13
N GLU A 137 -30.18 13.63 -57.04
CA GLU A 137 -29.21 14.35 -56.21
C GLU A 137 -28.18 13.41 -55.57
N THR A 138 -28.61 12.20 -55.18
CA THR A 138 -27.70 11.15 -54.68
C THR A 138 -26.70 10.72 -55.76
N GLY A 139 -27.14 10.64 -57.02
CA GLY A 139 -26.25 10.33 -58.16
C GLY A 139 -25.24 11.43 -58.43
N ILE A 140 -25.65 12.70 -58.33
CA ILE A 140 -24.76 13.87 -58.49
C ILE A 140 -23.71 13.89 -57.37
N LEU A 141 -24.13 13.66 -56.12
CA LEU A 141 -23.22 13.59 -54.97
C LEU A 141 -22.24 12.41 -55.08
N TYR A 142 -22.68 11.27 -55.60
CA TYR A 142 -21.77 10.14 -55.85
C TYR A 142 -20.76 10.45 -56.97
N GLY A 143 -21.18 11.17 -58.01
CA GLY A 143 -20.30 11.58 -59.11
C GLY A 143 -19.22 12.58 -58.71
N SER A 144 -19.51 13.46 -57.74
CA SER A 144 -18.57 14.45 -57.22
C SER A 144 -17.58 13.92 -56.18
N LEU A 145 -17.74 12.66 -55.73
CA LEU A 145 -16.77 12.02 -54.85
C LEU A 145 -15.43 11.78 -55.58
N PRO A 146 -14.29 11.91 -54.88
CA PRO A 146 -12.99 11.48 -55.39
C PRO A 146 -13.02 10.01 -55.82
N VAL A 147 -12.23 9.67 -56.85
CA VAL A 147 -12.21 8.34 -57.49
C VAL A 147 -12.05 7.21 -56.46
N GLU A 148 -11.22 7.41 -55.44
CA GLU A 148 -10.90 6.43 -54.38
C GLU A 148 -12.11 6.02 -53.52
N PHE A 149 -13.16 6.84 -53.55
CA PHE A 149 -14.36 6.65 -52.74
C PHE A 149 -15.59 6.27 -53.56
N ARG A 150 -15.47 6.23 -54.89
CA ARG A 150 -16.50 5.71 -55.81
C ARG A 150 -16.33 4.20 -55.95
N ARG A 151 -16.61 3.46 -54.87
CA ARG A 151 -16.29 2.03 -54.71
C ARG A 151 -17.32 1.06 -55.29
N ILE A 152 -18.29 1.53 -56.09
CA ILE A 152 -19.24 0.63 -56.76
C ILE A 152 -18.50 -0.02 -57.96
N PRO A 153 -18.38 -1.37 -58.02
CA PRO A 153 -17.66 -2.06 -59.10
C PRO A 153 -18.27 -1.81 -60.48
N GLU A 154 -17.45 -1.69 -61.52
CA GLU A 154 -17.91 -1.64 -62.92
C GLU A 154 -18.60 -2.96 -63.29
N GLY A 155 -19.93 -2.99 -63.19
CA GLY A 155 -20.77 -4.17 -63.41
C GLY A 155 -21.98 -4.26 -62.47
N GLU A 156 -21.95 -3.58 -61.32
CA GLU A 156 -23.11 -3.48 -60.42
C GLU A 156 -24.00 -2.28 -60.75
N LYS A 157 -25.32 -2.44 -60.56
CA LYS A 157 -26.26 -1.33 -60.74
C LYS A 157 -25.99 -0.28 -59.66
N HIS A 158 -25.74 0.97 -60.07
CA HIS A 158 -25.64 2.14 -59.19
C HIS A 158 -27.02 2.47 -58.57
N THR A 159 -27.43 1.65 -57.61
CA THR A 159 -28.68 1.87 -56.87
C THR A 159 -28.49 3.00 -55.86
N ALA A 160 -29.59 3.71 -55.55
CA ALA A 160 -29.57 4.77 -54.55
C ALA A 160 -28.99 4.27 -53.21
N SER A 161 -29.27 3.03 -52.80
CA SER A 161 -28.72 2.44 -51.58
C SER A 161 -27.19 2.31 -51.61
N ALA A 162 -26.63 1.79 -52.71
CA ALA A 162 -25.19 1.61 -52.87
C ALA A 162 -24.43 2.96 -52.95
N MET A 163 -25.01 3.96 -53.61
CA MET A 163 -24.45 5.31 -53.68
C MET A 163 -24.45 5.99 -52.31
N LYS A 164 -25.56 5.88 -51.56
CA LYS A 164 -25.67 6.40 -50.18
C LYS A 164 -24.68 5.75 -49.24
N ALA A 165 -24.44 4.45 -49.37
CA ALA A 165 -23.42 3.74 -48.58
C ALA A 165 -22.00 4.26 -48.85
N CYS A 166 -21.65 4.54 -50.12
CA CYS A 166 -20.34 5.13 -50.47
C CYS A 166 -20.17 6.57 -49.94
N ILE A 167 -21.22 7.39 -50.03
CA ILE A 167 -21.25 8.78 -49.50
C ILE A 167 -21.16 8.81 -47.95
N LYS A 168 -21.68 7.78 -47.28
CA LYS A 168 -21.58 7.66 -45.82
C LYS A 168 -20.18 7.22 -45.37
N ASN A 169 -19.56 6.31 -46.12
CA ASN A 169 -18.21 5.82 -45.80
C ASN A 169 -17.13 6.89 -46.01
N THR A 170 -17.34 7.83 -46.94
CA THR A 170 -16.44 8.97 -47.20
C THR A 170 -16.41 9.96 -46.05
N THR A 171 -17.58 10.36 -45.57
CA THR A 171 -17.69 11.28 -44.42
C THR A 171 -17.06 10.66 -43.17
N GLN A 172 -17.26 9.36 -42.96
CA GLN A 172 -16.65 8.62 -41.87
C GLN A 172 -15.12 8.42 -41.99
N ALA A 173 -14.59 8.25 -43.21
CA ALA A 173 -13.15 8.17 -43.45
C ALA A 173 -12.44 9.53 -43.31
N SER A 174 -13.10 10.62 -43.68
CA SER A 174 -12.57 11.99 -43.50
C SER A 174 -12.50 12.46 -42.05
N LEU A 175 -13.20 11.78 -41.13
CA LEU A 175 -13.15 12.01 -39.68
C LEU A 175 -11.95 11.31 -39.00
N LEU A 176 -11.19 10.49 -39.74
CA LEU A 176 -10.06 9.69 -39.24
C LEU A 176 -8.68 10.21 -39.69
N CYS A 177 -8.64 11.30 -40.47
CA CYS A 177 -7.43 12.02 -40.87
C CYS A 177 -7.48 13.44 -40.31
#